data_AF-A0A8X6U8K0-F1
#
_entry.id   AF-A0A8X6U8K0-F1
#
_cell.length_a   1.000
_cell.length_b   1.000
_cell.length_c   1.000
_cell.angle_alpha   90.00
_cell.angle_beta   90.00
_cell.angle_gamma   90.00
#
_symmetry.space_group_name_H-M   'P 1'
#
loop_
_entity.id
_entity.type
_entity.pdbx_description
1 polymer ?
#
loop_
_entity_poly.entity_id
_entity_poly.type
_entity_poly.pdbx_seq_one_letter_code
_entity_poly.pdbx_strand_id
1 'polypeptide(L)'
;MILEPINQLTNEDRLALNVIENRKRIVTEFGIDDVIQLETTIGASIHSFPQAQGVPRSRFLSVKSSSDLFLLRSNIYNEESGKIMNPLKSYHFPPVVRLEDDHFGDYRDIDKRFAKIPDCIVLHHLTVSGDVTLGRDAWLSRNITIIANHNEIIDIPQGSDLQVEIVMGCLRIVDY
;
A
#
# COMPACT_ATOMS: atom_id res chain seq x y z
N MET A 1 10.42 -22.62 -27.26
CA MET A 1 11.41 -21.55 -27.52
C MET A 1 11.63 -20.64 -26.30
N ILE A 2 10.62 -20.15 -25.56
CA ILE A 2 10.86 -19.22 -24.42
C ILE A 2 11.31 -19.92 -23.12
N LEU A 3 10.93 -21.19 -22.89
CA LEU A 3 11.28 -21.94 -21.67
C LEU A 3 12.57 -22.75 -21.75
N GLU A 4 13.18 -22.82 -22.93
CA GLU A 4 14.34 -23.67 -23.20
C GLU A 4 15.57 -23.28 -22.36
N PRO A 5 15.91 -21.98 -22.18
CA PRO A 5 17.00 -21.59 -21.29
C PRO A 5 16.75 -21.97 -19.83
N ILE A 6 15.50 -21.90 -19.36
CA ILE A 6 15.12 -22.29 -17.98
C ILE A 6 15.33 -23.79 -17.79
N ASN A 7 14.84 -24.61 -18.73
CA ASN A 7 15.00 -26.06 -18.68
C ASN A 7 16.49 -26.45 -18.69
N GLN A 8 17.30 -25.80 -19.53
CA GLN A 8 18.73 -26.04 -19.59
C GLN A 8 19.42 -25.71 -18.26
N LEU A 9 19.23 -24.49 -17.74
CA LEU A 9 19.86 -24.04 -16.50
C LEU A 9 19.45 -24.89 -15.28
N THR A 10 18.21 -25.37 -15.28
CA THR A 10 17.69 -26.24 -14.21
C THR A 10 18.29 -27.65 -14.31
N ASN A 11 18.33 -28.26 -15.49
CA ASN A 11 18.88 -29.61 -15.67
C ASN A 11 20.40 -29.66 -15.47
N GLU A 12 21.10 -28.55 -15.67
CA GLU A 12 22.54 -28.43 -15.46
C GLU A 12 22.92 -27.99 -14.02
N ASP A 13 21.95 -27.79 -13.12
CA ASP A 13 22.15 -27.24 -11.76
C ASP A 13 22.93 -25.90 -11.74
N ARG A 14 22.74 -25.07 -12.76
CA ARG A 14 23.44 -23.79 -12.94
C ARG A 14 22.61 -22.57 -12.51
N LEU A 15 21.41 -22.79 -12.01
CA LEU A 15 20.54 -21.72 -11.51
C LEU A 15 21.06 -21.22 -10.15
N ALA A 16 21.76 -20.09 -10.16
CA ALA A 16 22.28 -19.49 -8.93
C ALA A 16 21.13 -18.79 -8.16
N LEU A 17 20.70 -19.40 -7.06
CA LEU A 17 19.71 -18.84 -6.13
C LEU A 17 20.34 -18.69 -4.74
N ASN A 18 20.56 -17.45 -4.32
CA ASN A 18 21.06 -17.19 -2.98
C ASN A 18 19.99 -17.54 -1.94
N VAL A 19 20.38 -18.26 -0.90
CA VAL A 19 19.53 -18.57 0.26
C VAL A 19 19.40 -17.31 1.13
N ILE A 20 18.17 -16.99 1.51
CA ILE A 20 17.81 -15.91 2.41
C ILE A 20 17.30 -16.54 3.71
N GLU A 21 17.94 -16.20 4.83
CA GLU A 21 17.54 -16.62 6.16
C GLU A 21 16.54 -15.62 6.75
N ASN A 22 15.31 -16.05 7.01
CA ASN A 22 14.26 -15.23 7.60
C ASN A 22 13.87 -15.78 8.98
N ARG A 23 14.19 -15.03 10.05
CA ARG A 23 13.87 -15.44 11.42
C ARG A 23 12.43 -15.04 11.75
N LYS A 24 11.62 -16.00 12.16
CA LYS A 24 10.21 -15.79 12.49
C LYS A 24 9.86 -16.38 13.85
N ARG A 25 8.79 -15.86 14.43
CA ARG A 25 8.14 -16.42 15.61
C ARG A 25 6.82 -17.04 15.19
N ILE A 26 6.60 -18.30 15.55
CA ILE A 26 5.34 -19.01 15.31
C ILE A 26 4.64 -19.27 16.62
N VAL A 27 3.31 -19.15 16.62
CA VAL A 27 2.47 -19.50 17.76
C VAL A 27 2.04 -20.95 17.59
N THR A 28 2.37 -21.80 18.55
CA THR A 28 2.00 -23.22 18.59
C THR A 28 1.08 -23.47 19.78
N GLU A 29 0.49 -24.66 19.88
CA GLU A 29 -0.34 -25.05 21.04
C GLU A 29 0.46 -25.04 22.37
N PHE A 30 1.80 -25.07 22.30
CA PHE A 30 2.70 -25.13 23.45
C PHE A 30 3.39 -23.80 23.77
N GLY A 31 3.20 -22.74 22.98
CA GLY A 31 3.80 -21.43 23.22
C GLY A 31 4.22 -20.69 21.95
N ILE A 32 5.28 -19.89 22.05
CA ILE A 32 5.88 -19.15 20.94
C ILE A 32 7.26 -19.74 20.68
N ASP A 33 7.49 -20.23 19.46
CA ASP A 33 8.76 -20.81 19.04
C ASP A 33 9.48 -19.88 18.05
N ASP A 34 10.79 -19.71 18.23
CA ASP A 34 11.67 -19.05 17.28
C ASP A 34 12.11 -20.05 16.20
N VAL A 35 11.85 -19.72 14.94
CA VAL A 35 12.16 -20.56 13.79
C VAL A 35 12.94 -19.80 12.73
N ILE A 36 13.67 -20.54 11.91
CA ILE A 36 14.34 -20.04 10.71
C ILE A 36 13.57 -20.53 9.49
N GLN A 37 13.08 -19.61 8.68
CA GLN A 37 12.51 -19.88 7.37
C GLN A 37 13.58 -19.59 6.30
N LEU A 38 13.95 -20.61 5.53
CA LEU A 38 14.86 -20.46 4.40
C LEU A 38 14.06 -20.19 3.13
N GLU A 39 14.42 -19.13 2.42
CA GLU A 39 13.76 -18.69 1.20
C GLU A 39 14.80 -18.47 0.08
N THR A 40 14.35 -18.49 -1.17
CA THR A 40 15.15 -18.02 -2.32
C THR A 40 14.30 -17.05 -3.14
N THR A 41 14.92 -16.09 -3.82
CA THR A 41 14.19 -15.15 -4.69
C THR A 41 14.45 -15.44 -6.15
N ILE A 42 13.39 -15.52 -6.96
CA ILE A 42 13.52 -15.77 -8.42
C ILE A 42 14.37 -14.69 -9.10
N GLY A 43 14.31 -13.44 -8.63
CA GLY A 43 15.14 -12.34 -9.14
C GLY A 43 16.65 -12.55 -8.96
N ALA A 44 17.10 -13.36 -8.01
CA ALA A 44 18.52 -13.68 -7.84
C ALA A 44 19.08 -14.46 -9.04
N SER A 45 18.21 -15.20 -9.74
CA SER A 45 18.59 -15.97 -10.93
C SER A 45 18.90 -15.10 -12.14
N ILE A 46 18.64 -13.78 -12.11
CA ILE A 46 18.80 -12.88 -13.27
C ILE A 46 20.21 -12.93 -13.87
N HIS A 47 21.25 -13.13 -13.04
CA HIS A 47 22.65 -13.25 -13.47
C HIS A 47 22.92 -14.52 -14.30
N SER A 48 22.05 -15.53 -14.19
CA SER A 48 22.14 -16.78 -14.94
C SER A 48 21.64 -16.64 -16.38
N PHE A 49 20.98 -15.52 -16.71
CA PHE A 49 20.39 -15.26 -18.02
C PHE A 49 21.18 -14.18 -18.78
N PRO A 50 21.76 -14.49 -19.95
CA PRO A 50 22.62 -13.56 -20.68
C PRO A 50 21.90 -12.36 -21.32
N GLN A 51 20.56 -12.39 -21.43
CA GLN A 51 19.75 -11.35 -22.09
C GLN A 51 18.67 -10.77 -21.15
N ALA A 52 19.03 -10.49 -19.90
CA ALA A 52 18.10 -9.84 -18.97
C ALA A 52 17.74 -8.41 -19.40
N GLN A 53 16.47 -8.03 -19.28
CA GLN A 53 15.97 -6.69 -19.62
C GLN A 53 15.15 -6.10 -18.48
N GLY A 54 15.31 -4.79 -18.27
CA GLY A 54 14.49 -4.00 -17.35
C GLY A 54 13.18 -3.56 -18.00
N VAL A 55 12.21 -3.16 -17.17
CA VAL A 55 10.92 -2.60 -17.62
C VAL A 55 10.70 -1.21 -17.02
N PRO A 56 9.86 -0.35 -17.62
CA PRO A 56 9.50 0.93 -17.05
C PRO A 56 8.77 0.79 -15.71
N ARG A 57 8.93 1.78 -14.81
CA ARG A 57 8.26 1.83 -13.50
C ARG A 57 6.73 1.73 -13.58
N SER A 58 6.14 2.19 -14.69
CA SER A 58 4.69 2.15 -14.94
C SER A 58 4.11 0.73 -14.96
N ARG A 59 4.95 -0.30 -15.17
CA ARG A 59 4.51 -1.71 -15.07
C ARG A 59 4.57 -2.29 -13.66
N PHE A 60 5.00 -1.49 -12.68
CA PHE A 60 5.15 -1.93 -11.30
C PHE A 60 4.19 -1.12 -10.41
N LEU A 61 3.10 -1.74 -9.98
CA LEU A 61 2.19 -1.20 -8.97
C LEU A 61 1.99 -2.26 -7.90
N SER A 62 2.91 -2.29 -6.93
CA SER A 62 2.87 -3.26 -5.83
C SER A 62 1.87 -2.81 -4.77
N VAL A 63 0.98 -3.71 -4.36
CA VAL A 63 0.11 -3.52 -3.20
C VAL A 63 0.65 -4.35 -2.06
N LYS A 64 1.30 -3.70 -1.08
CA LYS A 64 1.93 -4.35 0.07
C LYS A 64 1.39 -3.85 1.41
N SER A 65 0.73 -2.69 1.39
CA SER A 65 0.19 -2.03 2.57
C SER A 65 -1.24 -1.54 2.32
N SER A 66 -1.94 -1.20 3.41
CA SER A 66 -3.23 -0.51 3.37
C SER A 66 -3.15 0.84 2.62
N SER A 67 -2.01 1.53 2.71
CA SER A 67 -1.76 2.76 1.95
C SER A 67 -1.75 2.51 0.43
N ASP A 68 -1.14 1.42 -0.03
CA ASP A 68 -1.15 1.04 -1.45
C ASP A 68 -2.56 0.66 -1.90
N LEU A 69 -3.31 -0.05 -1.04
CA LEU A 69 -4.69 -0.45 -1.33
C LEU A 69 -5.62 0.77 -1.42
N PHE A 70 -5.45 1.75 -0.53
CA PHE A 70 -6.16 3.03 -0.56
C PHE A 70 -5.94 3.74 -1.90
N LEU A 71 -4.67 3.88 -2.30
CA LEU A 71 -4.30 4.47 -3.59
C LEU A 71 -4.99 3.74 -4.75
N LEU A 72 -4.95 2.41 -4.76
CA LEU A 72 -5.53 1.58 -5.81
C LEU A 72 -7.05 1.68 -5.91
N ARG A 73 -7.74 1.94 -4.79
CA ARG A 73 -9.20 2.10 -4.73
C ARG A 73 -9.65 3.54 -4.99
N SER A 74 -8.75 4.51 -4.90
CA SER A 74 -9.03 5.91 -5.18
C SER A 74 -9.13 6.21 -6.67
N ASN A 75 -9.65 7.39 -7.00
CA ASN A 75 -9.69 7.91 -8.36
C ASN A 75 -8.32 8.31 -8.94
N ILE A 76 -7.20 8.04 -8.25
CA ILE A 76 -5.83 8.23 -8.76
C ILE A 76 -5.52 7.23 -9.89
N TYR A 77 -6.16 6.05 -9.88
CA TYR A 77 -6.04 5.05 -10.92
C TYR A 77 -7.39 4.79 -11.59
N ASN A 78 -7.37 4.60 -12.90
CA ASN A 78 -8.55 4.19 -13.67
C ASN A 78 -8.57 2.68 -13.83
N GLU A 79 -9.75 2.07 -13.78
CA GLU A 79 -9.88 0.61 -13.90
C GLU A 79 -9.69 0.10 -15.35
N GLU A 80 -9.73 0.98 -16.35
CA GLU A 80 -9.59 0.61 -17.76
C GLU A 80 -8.22 -0.03 -18.05
N SER A 81 -8.24 -1.20 -18.70
CA SER A 81 -7.07 -1.93 -19.20
C SER A 81 -5.98 -2.29 -18.18
N GLY A 82 -6.36 -2.65 -16.95
CA GLY A 82 -5.42 -3.25 -15.98
C GLY A 82 -4.75 -2.27 -15.02
N LYS A 83 -5.33 -1.07 -14.87
CA LYS A 83 -4.97 0.01 -13.93
C LYS A 83 -3.83 0.91 -14.37
N ILE A 84 -4.20 1.95 -15.12
CA ILE A 84 -3.34 3.08 -15.49
C ILE A 84 -3.62 4.28 -14.58
N MET A 85 -2.62 5.14 -14.36
CA MET A 85 -2.80 6.40 -13.64
C MET A 85 -3.85 7.26 -14.36
N ASN A 86 -4.73 7.89 -13.59
CA ASN A 86 -5.80 8.72 -14.13
C ASN A 86 -5.21 9.91 -14.91
N PRO A 87 -5.57 10.13 -16.20
CA PRO A 87 -5.05 11.24 -17.01
C PRO A 87 -5.48 12.62 -16.52
N LEU A 88 -6.51 12.70 -15.66
CA LEU A 88 -6.91 13.95 -15.01
C LEU A 88 -5.90 14.40 -13.95
N LYS A 89 -4.97 13.53 -13.54
CA LYS A 89 -3.94 13.89 -12.57
C LYS A 89 -2.96 14.88 -13.21
N SER A 90 -2.76 16.01 -12.56
CA SER A 90 -1.85 17.08 -13.01
C SER A 90 -0.36 16.69 -12.97
N TYR A 91 0.00 15.61 -12.29
CA TYR A 91 1.37 15.11 -12.17
C TYR A 91 1.44 13.60 -12.40
N HIS A 92 2.52 13.13 -13.04
CA HIS A 92 2.69 11.72 -13.41
C HIS A 92 3.21 10.79 -12.29
N PHE A 93 3.30 11.28 -11.06
CA PHE A 93 3.73 10.49 -9.90
C PHE A 93 2.55 10.23 -8.96
N PRO A 94 2.41 9.01 -8.40
CA PRO A 94 1.40 8.74 -7.39
C PRO A 94 1.70 9.57 -6.14
N PRO A 95 0.67 10.01 -5.40
CA PRO A 95 0.89 10.68 -4.13
C PRO A 95 1.48 9.73 -3.10
N VAL A 96 2.11 10.32 -2.09
CA VAL A 96 2.58 9.57 -0.92
C VAL A 96 1.43 9.47 0.07
N VAL A 97 0.97 8.25 0.32
CA VAL A 97 -0.06 7.96 1.33
C VAL A 97 0.58 7.16 2.45
N ARG A 98 0.34 7.59 3.69
CA ARG A 98 0.78 6.94 4.92
C ARG A 98 -0.43 6.79 5.85
N LEU A 99 -1.05 5.64 5.79
CA LEU A 99 -1.98 5.17 6.81
C LEU A 99 -1.12 4.46 7.86
N GLU A 100 -0.81 5.16 8.95
CA GLU A 100 0.15 4.72 9.95
C GLU A 100 -0.54 3.92 11.07
N ASP A 101 0.26 3.30 11.93
CA ASP A 101 -0.17 2.60 13.15
C ASP A 101 -1.14 1.39 12.98
N ASP A 102 -1.50 0.80 14.12
CA ASP A 102 -2.27 -0.44 14.20
C ASP A 102 -3.72 -0.26 13.73
N HIS A 103 -4.22 0.99 13.63
CA HIS A 103 -5.58 1.26 13.17
C HIS A 103 -5.76 1.06 11.67
N PHE A 104 -4.68 0.91 10.90
CA PHE A 104 -4.70 0.64 9.46
C PHE A 104 -3.88 -0.60 9.07
N GLY A 105 -3.60 -1.49 10.03
CA GLY A 105 -2.81 -2.71 9.81
C GLY A 105 -3.49 -3.74 8.89
N ASP A 106 -4.82 -3.76 8.83
CA ASP A 106 -5.61 -4.68 8.00
C ASP A 106 -6.46 -3.92 6.96
N TYR A 107 -6.71 -4.54 5.81
CA TYR A 107 -7.53 -3.95 4.74
C TYR A 107 -8.96 -3.64 5.21
N ARG A 108 -9.49 -4.42 6.17
CA ARG A 108 -10.83 -4.23 6.75
C ARG A 108 -10.92 -2.94 7.53
N ASP A 109 -9.80 -2.44 8.04
CA ASP A 109 -9.80 -1.18 8.78
C ASP A 109 -9.93 0.03 7.84
N ILE A 110 -9.47 -0.08 6.59
CA ILE A 110 -9.82 0.89 5.55
C ILE A 110 -11.34 0.95 5.37
N ASP A 111 -12.00 -0.21 5.26
CA ASP A 111 -13.45 -0.27 5.03
C ASP A 111 -14.26 0.26 6.22
N LYS A 112 -13.74 0.12 7.45
CA LYS A 112 -14.37 0.69 8.65
C LYS A 112 -14.18 2.20 8.75
N ARG A 113 -13.00 2.69 8.38
CA ARG A 113 -12.59 4.09 8.62
C ARG A 113 -12.92 5.03 7.47
N PHE A 114 -12.97 4.53 6.25
CA PHE A 114 -13.38 5.29 5.08
C PHE A 114 -14.75 4.82 4.64
N ALA A 115 -15.79 5.59 4.97
CA ALA A 115 -17.16 5.28 4.52
C ALA A 115 -17.26 5.19 2.99
N LYS A 116 -16.40 5.93 2.28
CA LYS A 116 -16.11 5.83 0.85
C LYS A 116 -14.71 6.41 0.64
N ILE A 117 -13.95 5.88 -0.32
CA ILE A 117 -12.63 6.45 -0.64
C ILE A 117 -12.84 7.89 -1.16
N PRO A 118 -12.16 8.89 -0.58
CA PRO A 118 -12.32 10.29 -0.95
C PRO A 118 -11.74 10.59 -2.34
N ASP A 119 -12.14 11.73 -2.90
CA ASP A 119 -11.50 12.25 -4.11
C ASP A 119 -10.05 12.66 -3.78
N CYS A 120 -9.10 12.09 -4.50
CA CYS A 120 -7.67 12.30 -4.29
C CYS A 120 -6.95 12.77 -5.57
N ILE A 121 -7.67 13.31 -6.56
CA ILE A 121 -7.06 13.59 -7.88
C ILE A 121 -5.94 14.63 -7.79
N VAL A 122 -6.09 15.63 -6.90
CA VAL A 122 -5.10 16.69 -6.62
C VAL A 122 -4.26 16.41 -5.37
N LEU A 123 -4.32 15.18 -4.83
CA LEU A 123 -3.54 14.81 -3.64
C LEU A 123 -2.05 14.65 -3.98
N HIS A 124 -1.19 15.16 -3.08
CA HIS A 124 0.27 15.03 -3.12
C HIS A 124 0.78 14.18 -1.94
N HIS A 125 0.31 14.47 -0.72
CA HIS A 125 0.68 13.78 0.50
C HIS A 125 -0.54 13.60 1.41
N LEU A 126 -0.72 12.40 1.94
CA LEU A 126 -1.70 12.10 2.98
C LEU A 126 -1.03 11.32 4.09
N THR A 127 -1.15 11.80 5.33
CA THR A 127 -0.84 11.03 6.52
C THR A 127 -2.06 10.97 7.41
N VAL A 128 -2.42 9.77 7.84
CA VAL A 128 -3.49 9.53 8.81
C VAL A 128 -2.92 8.63 9.89
N SER A 129 -2.99 9.09 11.14
CA SER A 129 -2.58 8.33 12.31
C SER A 129 -3.58 8.52 13.45
N GLY A 130 -3.82 7.45 14.20
CA GLY A 130 -4.75 7.35 15.32
C GLY A 130 -6.15 6.94 14.90
N ASP A 131 -7.09 7.11 15.82
CA ASP A 131 -8.49 6.74 15.61
C ASP A 131 -9.23 7.78 14.76
N VAL A 132 -8.99 7.73 13.46
CA VAL A 132 -9.56 8.66 12.47
C VAL A 132 -10.59 7.94 11.59
N THR A 133 -11.73 8.59 11.35
CA THR A 133 -12.72 8.16 10.35
C THR A 133 -12.99 9.28 9.34
N LEU A 134 -13.32 8.92 8.11
CA LEU A 134 -13.68 9.83 7.03
C LEU A 134 -15.06 9.48 6.48
N GLY A 135 -15.95 10.47 6.53
CA GLY A 135 -17.28 10.41 5.93
C GLY A 135 -17.26 10.31 4.40
N ARG A 136 -18.45 10.15 3.83
CA ARG A 136 -18.60 10.03 2.37
C ARG A 136 -18.26 11.34 1.67
N ASP A 137 -17.93 11.24 0.38
CA ASP A 137 -17.79 12.37 -0.53
C ASP A 137 -16.82 13.47 -0.04
N ALA A 138 -15.83 13.09 0.78
CA ALA A 138 -14.75 13.97 1.16
C ALA A 138 -13.78 14.20 0.00
N TRP A 139 -13.17 15.38 -0.05
CA TRP A 139 -12.23 15.82 -1.06
C TRP A 139 -10.89 16.15 -0.41
N LEU A 140 -9.82 15.49 -0.85
CA LEU A 140 -8.48 15.62 -0.28
C LEU A 140 -7.52 16.23 -1.31
N SER A 141 -7.08 17.46 -1.07
CA SER A 141 -6.17 18.19 -1.96
C SER A 141 -4.80 18.49 -1.33
N ARG A 142 -3.75 18.38 -2.15
CA ARG A 142 -2.37 18.79 -1.81
C ARG A 142 -1.78 17.97 -0.66
N ASN A 143 -1.43 18.60 0.47
CA ASN A 143 -0.75 17.95 1.58
C ASN A 143 -1.68 17.94 2.79
N ILE A 144 -2.04 16.76 3.28
CA ILE A 144 -2.97 16.58 4.39
C ILE A 144 -2.30 15.70 5.44
N THR A 145 -2.45 16.07 6.70
CA THR A 145 -2.01 15.29 7.85
C THR A 145 -3.08 15.32 8.91
N ILE A 146 -3.61 14.15 9.26
CA ILE A 146 -4.66 13.99 10.28
C ILE A 146 -4.08 13.12 11.38
N ILE A 147 -4.01 13.66 12.59
CA ILE A 147 -3.42 12.97 13.75
C ILE A 147 -4.41 13.05 14.91
N ALA A 148 -4.97 11.90 15.27
CA ALA A 148 -5.66 11.71 16.52
C ALA A 148 -4.67 11.15 17.54
N ASN A 149 -4.44 11.85 18.66
CA ASN A 149 -3.52 11.34 19.68
C ASN A 149 -4.13 10.16 20.45
N HIS A 150 -3.36 9.61 21.38
CA HIS A 150 -3.81 8.49 22.20
C HIS A 150 -5.11 8.81 22.94
N ASN A 151 -6.11 7.94 22.79
CA ASN A 151 -7.49 8.11 23.32
C ASN A 151 -8.29 9.29 22.74
N GLU A 152 -7.83 9.92 21.66
CA GLU A 152 -8.61 10.89 20.90
C GLU A 152 -9.21 10.22 19.66
N ILE A 153 -10.34 10.74 19.20
CA ILE A 153 -11.03 10.30 17.99
C ILE A 153 -11.22 11.52 17.09
N ILE A 154 -11.01 11.36 15.80
CA ILE A 154 -11.33 12.40 14.79
C ILE A 154 -12.25 11.79 13.73
N ASP A 155 -13.50 12.22 13.74
CA ASP A 155 -14.46 11.95 12.68
C ASP A 155 -14.49 13.12 11.69
N ILE A 156 -13.96 12.92 10.49
CA ILE A 156 -14.05 13.89 9.41
C ILE A 156 -15.46 13.82 8.79
N PRO A 157 -16.24 14.92 8.83
CA PRO A 157 -17.61 14.92 8.34
C PRO A 157 -17.76 14.56 6.86
N GLN A 158 -18.95 14.09 6.47
CA GLN A 158 -19.33 13.92 5.07
C GLN A 158 -19.18 15.24 4.30
N GLY A 159 -18.65 15.17 3.08
CA GLY A 159 -18.51 16.33 2.19
C GLY A 159 -17.38 17.30 2.58
N SER A 160 -16.50 16.91 3.52
CA SER A 160 -15.36 17.75 3.92
C SER A 160 -14.40 17.97 2.75
N ASP A 161 -14.04 19.23 2.49
CA ASP A 161 -13.00 19.63 1.54
C ASP A 161 -11.77 20.08 2.32
N LEU A 162 -10.74 19.22 2.36
CA LEU A 162 -9.49 19.47 3.09
C LEU A 162 -8.40 19.90 2.11
N GLN A 163 -7.79 21.06 2.36
CA GLN A 163 -6.77 21.62 1.46
C GLN A 163 -5.57 22.21 2.22
N VAL A 164 -4.40 21.56 2.13
CA VAL A 164 -3.17 22.00 2.84
C VAL A 164 -3.42 22.15 4.34
N GLU A 165 -3.78 21.05 4.98
CA GLU A 165 -4.26 21.07 6.37
C GLU A 165 -3.52 20.07 7.25
N ILE A 166 -3.27 20.52 8.47
CA ILE A 166 -2.92 19.66 9.60
C ILE A 166 -4.13 19.67 10.52
N VAL A 167 -4.81 18.53 10.62
CA VAL A 167 -5.97 18.34 11.48
C VAL A 167 -5.53 17.55 12.70
N MET A 168 -5.69 18.16 13.88
CA MET A 168 -5.35 17.55 15.17
C MET A 168 -6.44 17.88 16.19
N GLY A 169 -6.61 16.99 17.17
CA GLY A 169 -7.53 17.16 18.30
C GLY A 169 -8.49 15.98 18.46
N CYS A 170 -9.63 16.23 19.09
CA CYS A 170 -10.67 15.24 19.32
C CYS A 170 -12.02 15.78 18.85
N LEU A 171 -12.58 15.17 17.80
CA LEU A 171 -13.88 15.50 17.22
C LEU A 171 -14.67 14.20 17.03
N ARG A 172 -15.82 14.10 17.68
CA ARG A 172 -16.73 12.96 17.53
C ARG A 172 -18.07 13.40 16.96
N ILE A 173 -18.49 12.77 15.87
CA ILE A 173 -19.81 12.99 15.28
C ILE A 173 -20.79 11.99 15.91
N VAL A 174 -21.95 12.47 16.35
CA VAL A 174 -23.03 11.66 16.93
C VAL A 174 -24.28 11.83 16.07
N ASP A 175 -24.90 10.71 15.71
CA ASP A 175 -26.18 10.69 14.98
C ASP A 175 -27.29 11.33 15.84
N TYR A 176 -28.16 12.10 15.20
CA TYR A 176 -29.35 12.73 15.80
C TYR A 176 -30.64 12.23 15.14
#